data_AF-U6DRM2-F1
#
_entry.id   AF-U6DRM2-F1
#
_cell.length_a   1.000
_cell.length_b   1.000
_cell.length_c   1.000
_cell.angle_alpha   90.00
_cell.angle_beta   90.00
_cell.angle_gamma   90.00
#
_symmetry.space_group_name_H-M   'P 1'
#
loop_
_entity.id
_entity.type
_entity.pdbx_description
1 polymer ?
#
loop_
_entity_poly.entity_id
_entity_poly.type
_entity_poly.pdbx_seq_one_letter_code
_entity_poly.pdbx_strand_id
1 'polypeptide(L)'
;GWWRFEGLWAGSLGSRSLALAAAPSISGSPWRLLGAVCLQRPPLVSKPLTPLQEEMAALLQQIEVERSLYSDHELRALDEAQQLAKKKADLYDEEGDEQNVLLAQDLEDAWEQKFLQFKPGARITEADKKNDRTSLHRKLDRNLVLLVKEKLGDQDVWMLPQAEWQPGETLRGTAERTLATLS
;
A
#
# COMPACT_ATOMS: atom_id res chain seq x y z
N GLY A 1 -55.11 16.54 27.89
CA GLY A 1 -54.90 15.10 27.60
C GLY A 1 -53.44 14.79 27.81
N TRP A 2 -53.00 13.73 28.50
CA TRP A 2 -53.35 12.31 28.34
C TRP A 2 -53.17 11.95 26.86
N TRP A 3 -52.15 11.19 26.43
CA TRP A 3 -51.78 9.83 26.87
C TRP A 3 -50.29 9.49 26.70
N ARG A 4 -49.91 8.42 27.40
CA ARG A 4 -48.62 7.71 27.53
C ARG A 4 -48.68 6.38 26.76
N PHE A 5 -47.50 5.83 26.40
CA PHE A 5 -47.19 4.42 26.02
C PHE A 5 -47.88 3.87 24.74
N GLU A 6 -47.30 3.05 23.87
CA GLU A 6 -46.53 1.80 23.95
C GLU A 6 -45.82 1.61 22.58
N GLY A 7 -44.59 1.10 22.46
CA GLY A 7 -44.27 -0.32 22.58
C GLY A 7 -42.97 -0.61 21.82
N LEU A 8 -42.01 -1.23 22.50
CA LEU A 8 -40.76 -1.75 21.95
C LEU A 8 -41.04 -3.07 21.24
N TRP A 9 -40.68 -3.20 19.96
CA TRP A 9 -40.57 -4.49 19.30
C TRP A 9 -39.11 -4.93 19.24
N ALA A 10 -38.79 -5.88 20.11
CA ALA A 10 -37.61 -6.72 20.02
C ALA A 10 -37.79 -7.70 18.85
N GLY A 11 -37.20 -7.38 17.70
CA GLY A 11 -37.05 -8.31 16.58
C GLY A 11 -35.83 -9.19 16.80
N SER A 12 -36.06 -10.46 17.13
CA SER A 12 -35.09 -11.54 17.22
C SER A 12 -34.10 -11.53 16.03
N LEU A 13 -32.80 -11.43 16.32
CA LEU A 13 -31.72 -11.72 15.38
C LEU A 13 -31.68 -13.23 15.13
N GLY A 14 -32.54 -13.68 14.23
CA GLY A 14 -32.46 -15.03 13.68
C GLY A 14 -31.17 -15.16 12.87
N SER A 15 -30.19 -15.86 13.46
CA SER A 15 -29.01 -16.36 12.75
C SER A 15 -29.48 -17.24 11.59
N ARG A 16 -29.49 -16.69 10.37
CA ARG A 16 -29.75 -17.46 9.16
C ARG A 16 -28.47 -18.21 8.79
N SER A 17 -28.25 -19.35 9.45
CA SER A 17 -27.37 -20.38 8.91
C SER A 17 -27.99 -20.90 7.61
N LEU A 18 -27.49 -20.42 6.47
CA LEU A 18 -27.76 -21.02 5.18
C LEU A 18 -26.95 -22.32 5.08
N ALA A 19 -27.43 -23.38 5.73
CA ALA A 19 -27.05 -24.74 5.37
C ALA A 19 -27.77 -25.06 4.05
N LEU A 20 -27.06 -24.89 2.93
CA LEU A 20 -27.55 -25.33 1.63
C LEU A 20 -27.51 -26.86 1.63
N ALA A 21 -28.66 -27.49 1.83
CA ALA A 21 -28.82 -28.92 1.61
C ALA A 21 -28.48 -29.22 0.15
N ALA A 22 -27.37 -29.93 -0.07
CA ALA A 22 -26.96 -30.36 -1.39
C ALA A 22 -28.02 -31.30 -1.97
N ALA A 23 -28.70 -30.85 -3.02
CA ALA A 23 -29.60 -31.69 -3.80
C ALA A 23 -28.78 -32.75 -4.56
N PRO A 24 -29.28 -33.99 -4.70
CA PRO A 24 -28.62 -35.02 -5.48
C PRO A 24 -28.67 -34.63 -6.97
N SER A 25 -27.52 -34.61 -7.63
CA SER A 25 -27.36 -34.23 -9.04
C SER A 25 -27.77 -35.37 -9.97
N ILE A 26 -28.96 -35.27 -10.57
CA ILE A 26 -29.30 -35.96 -11.82
C ILE A 26 -29.87 -34.92 -12.79
N SER A 27 -28.98 -34.25 -13.54
CA SER A 27 -29.28 -33.61 -14.83
C SER A 27 -27.97 -33.20 -15.53
N GLY A 28 -27.51 -34.04 -16.46
CA GLY A 28 -26.27 -33.88 -17.20
C GLY A 28 -26.37 -32.80 -18.28
N SER A 29 -25.82 -31.63 -18.02
CA SER A 29 -25.50 -30.67 -19.09
C SER A 29 -24.23 -31.13 -19.83
N PRO A 30 -24.08 -30.86 -21.14
CA PRO A 30 -22.87 -31.20 -21.89
C PRO A 30 -21.64 -30.36 -21.48
N TRP A 31 -21.82 -29.40 -20.56
CA TRP A 31 -20.79 -28.47 -20.11
C TRP A 31 -20.21 -28.93 -18.77
N ARG A 32 -18.88 -28.90 -18.68
CA ARG A 32 -18.16 -29.12 -17.43
C ARG A 32 -18.12 -27.81 -16.65
N LEU A 33 -18.40 -27.89 -15.35
CA LEU A 33 -18.28 -26.75 -14.45
C LEU A 33 -16.85 -26.71 -13.88
N LEU A 34 -16.14 -25.62 -14.17
CA LEU A 34 -14.80 -25.35 -13.67
C LEU A 34 -14.83 -24.10 -12.81
N GLY A 35 -14.25 -24.19 -11.60
CA GLY A 35 -13.96 -23.04 -10.76
C GLY A 35 -12.51 -22.61 -10.97
N ALA A 36 -12.29 -21.48 -11.62
CA ALA A 36 -10.96 -20.90 -11.81
C ALA A 36 -10.66 -19.79 -10.79
N VAL A 37 -9.38 -19.57 -10.49
CA VAL A 37 -8.92 -18.56 -9.54
C VAL A 37 -7.95 -17.58 -10.18
N CYS A 38 -8.29 -16.29 -10.09
CA CYS A 38 -7.40 -15.19 -10.45
C CYS A 38 -6.70 -14.68 -9.19
N LEU A 39 -5.57 -15.30 -8.82
CA LEU A 39 -4.79 -14.88 -7.66
C LEU A 39 -3.94 -13.66 -8.04
N GLN A 40 -4.13 -12.57 -7.29
CA GLN A 40 -3.44 -11.30 -7.54
C GLN A 40 -2.54 -10.91 -6.38
N ARG A 41 -1.32 -10.47 -6.70
CA ARG A 41 -0.44 -9.76 -5.77
C ARG A 41 -0.58 -8.27 -6.01
N PRO A 42 -1.02 -7.46 -5.02
CA PRO A 42 -1.11 -6.00 -5.16
C PRO A 42 0.29 -5.36 -5.28
N PRO A 43 0.38 -4.08 -5.70
CA PRO A 43 1.66 -3.40 -5.81
C PRO A 43 2.19 -3.11 -4.40
N LEU A 44 3.49 -3.29 -4.19
CA LEU A 44 4.16 -3.00 -2.91
C LEU A 44 4.84 -1.64 -2.91
N VAL A 45 5.15 -1.10 -4.10
CA VAL A 45 5.83 0.17 -4.27
C VAL A 45 4.96 1.08 -5.14
N SER A 46 5.01 2.39 -4.87
CA SER A 46 4.34 3.38 -5.71
C SER A 46 4.89 3.34 -7.15
N LYS A 47 4.06 3.76 -8.10
CA LYS A 47 4.53 3.93 -9.48
C LYS A 47 5.48 5.13 -9.58
N PRO A 48 6.47 5.11 -10.47
CA PRO A 48 7.24 6.31 -10.78
C PRO A 48 6.31 7.38 -11.37
N LEU A 49 6.63 8.64 -11.08
CA LEU A 49 5.92 9.78 -11.65
C LEU A 49 6.23 9.88 -13.14
N THR A 50 5.28 10.40 -13.92
CA THR A 50 5.56 10.79 -15.30
C THR A 50 6.26 12.16 -15.33
N PRO A 51 6.99 12.51 -16.40
CA PRO A 51 7.70 13.80 -16.46
C PRO A 51 6.79 15.01 -16.20
N LEU A 52 5.58 14.99 -16.77
CA LEU A 52 4.57 16.01 -16.52
C LEU A 52 4.10 16.05 -15.06
N GLN A 53 4.00 14.89 -14.40
CA GLN A 53 3.66 14.82 -12.98
C GLN A 53 4.79 15.34 -12.09
N GLU A 54 6.05 15.15 -12.48
CA GLU A 54 7.21 15.72 -11.78
C GLU A 54 7.21 17.25 -11.87
N GLU A 55 7.00 17.81 -13.08
CA GLU A 55 6.87 19.26 -13.29
C GLU A 55 5.70 19.84 -12.48
N MET A 56 4.55 19.17 -12.51
CA MET A 56 3.39 19.58 -11.73
C MET A 56 3.64 19.49 -10.22
N ALA A 57 4.30 18.43 -9.74
CA ALA A 57 4.63 18.29 -8.32
C ALA A 57 5.58 19.41 -7.87
N ALA A 58 6.58 19.75 -8.67
CA ALA A 58 7.48 20.87 -8.38
C ALA A 58 6.74 22.21 -8.33
N LEU A 59 5.84 22.45 -9.28
CA LEU A 59 5.02 23.67 -9.31
C LEU A 59 4.07 23.74 -8.10
N LEU A 60 3.41 22.63 -7.74
CA LEU A 60 2.54 22.59 -6.57
C LEU A 60 3.32 22.83 -5.27
N GLN A 61 4.53 22.27 -5.15
CA GLN A 61 5.41 22.50 -4.00
C GLN A 61 5.87 23.96 -3.91
N GLN A 62 6.17 24.61 -5.04
CA GLN A 62 6.47 26.05 -5.07
C GLN A 62 5.28 26.88 -4.59
N ILE A 63 4.09 26.61 -5.13
CA ILE A 63 2.86 27.30 -4.72
C ILE A 63 2.57 27.08 -3.23
N GLU A 64 2.81 25.87 -2.71
CA GLU A 64 2.64 25.55 -1.30
C GLU A 64 3.57 26.41 -0.43
N VAL A 65 4.86 26.49 -0.78
CA VAL A 65 5.84 27.32 -0.05
C VAL A 65 5.47 28.80 -0.11
N GLU A 66 5.19 29.35 -1.30
CA GLU A 66 4.86 30.78 -1.49
C GLU A 66 3.58 31.21 -0.75
N ARG A 67 2.63 30.29 -0.57
CA ARG A 67 1.35 30.57 0.08
C ARG A 67 1.29 30.10 1.53
N SER A 68 2.38 29.51 2.03
CA SER A 68 2.49 29.07 3.41
C SER A 68 2.94 30.21 4.33
N LEU A 69 2.68 30.05 5.63
CA LEU A 69 3.27 30.90 6.66
C LEU A 69 4.61 30.29 7.09
N TYR A 70 5.47 31.11 7.70
CA TYR A 70 6.71 30.62 8.28
C TYR A 70 6.45 29.51 9.30
N SER A 71 7.18 28.41 9.14
CA SER A 71 7.24 27.32 10.10
C SER A 71 8.07 27.70 11.32
N ASP A 72 7.87 26.99 12.44
CA ASP A 72 8.66 27.19 13.66
C ASP A 72 10.17 27.01 13.43
N HIS A 73 10.53 26.12 12.50
CA HIS A 73 11.93 25.89 12.13
C HIS A 73 12.54 27.11 11.41
N GLU A 74 11.81 27.69 10.45
CA GLU A 74 12.25 28.89 9.73
C GLU A 74 12.32 30.11 10.64
N LEU A 75 11.34 30.31 11.51
CA LEU A 75 11.36 31.40 12.50
C LEU A 75 12.59 31.29 13.40
N ARG A 76 12.87 30.09 13.92
CA ARG A 76 14.06 29.83 14.73
C ARG A 76 15.36 30.13 13.96
N ALA A 77 15.47 29.66 12.72
CA ALA A 77 16.66 29.91 11.90
C ALA A 77 16.87 31.41 11.62
N LEU A 78 15.79 32.17 11.40
CA LEU A 78 15.85 33.62 11.20
C LEU A 78 16.29 34.36 12.47
N ASP A 79 15.73 33.99 13.63
CA ASP A 79 16.08 34.60 14.91
C ASP A 79 17.54 34.32 15.29
N GLU A 80 18.00 33.08 15.12
CA GLU A 80 19.40 32.68 15.33
C GLU A 80 20.34 33.47 14.39
N ALA A 81 20.00 33.61 13.11
CA ALA A 81 20.79 34.37 12.15
C ALA A 81 20.88 35.87 12.51
N GLN A 82 19.79 36.47 12.99
CA GLN A 82 19.78 37.86 13.45
C GLN A 82 20.65 38.05 14.70
N GLN A 83 20.56 37.15 15.68
CA GLN A 83 21.38 37.19 16.88
C GLN A 83 22.87 37.06 16.54
N LEU A 84 23.24 36.14 15.66
CA LEU A 84 24.62 35.98 15.19
C LEU A 84 25.12 37.22 14.42
N ALA A 85 24.27 37.85 13.61
CA ALA A 85 24.64 39.08 12.90
C ALA A 85 24.90 40.25 13.86
N LYS A 86 24.05 40.42 14.89
CA LYS A 86 24.24 41.43 15.94
C LYS A 86 25.52 41.18 16.74
N LYS A 87 25.73 39.95 17.23
CA LYS A 87 26.96 39.55 17.93
C LYS A 87 28.23 39.74 17.10
N LYS A 88 28.15 39.58 15.77
CA LYS A 88 29.28 39.85 14.87
C LYS A 88 29.55 41.34 14.67
N ALA A 89 28.53 42.19 14.75
CA ALA A 89 28.66 43.64 14.60
C ALA A 89 29.08 44.31 15.91
N ASP A 90 28.51 43.86 17.03
CA ASP A 90 28.75 44.37 18.38
C ASP A 90 29.89 43.57 19.02
N LEU A 91 31.13 43.94 18.71
CA LEU A 91 32.37 43.28 19.17
C LEU A 91 32.61 43.32 20.71
N TYR A 92 31.66 43.79 21.54
CA TYR A 92 31.90 44.16 22.95
C TYR A 92 30.72 43.95 23.94
N ASP A 93 29.86 42.95 23.79
CA ASP A 93 28.93 42.55 24.88
C ASP A 93 29.12 41.06 25.23
N GLU A 94 29.78 40.81 26.36
CA GLU A 94 30.12 39.48 26.90
C GLU A 94 29.05 38.89 27.84
N GLU A 95 27.91 39.56 28.05
CA GLU A 95 26.91 39.10 29.03
C GLU A 95 25.52 38.95 28.39
N GLY A 96 25.15 37.73 28.01
CA GLY A 96 23.78 37.43 27.58
C GLY A 96 23.54 36.08 26.91
N ASP A 97 23.26 35.07 27.75
CA ASP A 97 22.50 33.84 27.49
C ASP A 97 22.94 32.92 26.32
N GLU A 98 23.82 31.97 26.64
CA GLU A 98 24.13 30.75 25.86
C GLU A 98 22.97 29.72 25.88
N GLN A 99 21.74 30.12 25.54
CA GLN A 99 20.57 29.26 25.78
C GLN A 99 20.13 28.39 24.59
N ASN A 100 21.01 28.15 23.61
CA ASN A 100 20.74 27.13 22.59
C ASN A 100 22.02 26.43 22.13
N VAL A 101 22.25 25.22 22.64
CA VAL A 101 23.46 24.43 22.37
C VAL A 101 23.53 23.94 20.92
N LEU A 102 22.40 23.86 20.21
CA LEU A 102 22.31 23.39 18.83
C LEU A 102 21.62 24.43 17.96
N LEU A 103 22.30 24.89 16.91
CA LEU A 103 21.71 25.75 15.90
C LEU A 103 20.77 24.95 14.99
N ALA A 104 19.85 25.63 14.32
CA ALA A 104 19.01 25.03 13.28
C ALA A 104 19.86 24.34 12.19
N GLN A 105 20.98 24.96 11.81
CA GLN A 105 21.92 24.41 10.83
C GLN A 105 22.59 23.10 11.31
N ASP A 106 22.98 23.03 12.59
CA ASP A 106 23.56 21.80 13.15
C ASP A 106 22.56 20.64 13.13
N LEU A 107 21.26 20.94 13.29
CA LEU A 107 20.19 19.96 13.20
C LEU A 107 19.99 19.46 11.76
N GLU A 108 20.01 20.36 10.78
CA GLU A 108 19.94 20.01 9.35
C GLU A 108 21.11 19.09 8.98
N ASP A 109 22.33 19.44 9.37
CA ASP A 109 23.53 18.62 9.14
C ASP A 109 23.39 17.22 9.77
N ALA A 110 22.87 17.15 11.00
CA ALA A 110 22.64 15.88 11.69
C ALA A 110 21.57 15.03 10.98
N TRP A 111 20.52 15.64 10.42
CA TRP A 111 19.49 14.95 9.64
C TRP A 111 20.05 14.44 8.32
N GLU A 112 20.85 15.25 7.61
CA GLU A 112 21.51 14.85 6.37
C GLU A 112 22.48 13.68 6.61
N GLN A 113 23.28 13.73 7.68
CA GLN A 113 24.18 12.64 8.04
C GLN A 113 23.42 11.32 8.27
N LYS A 114 22.28 11.36 8.99
CA LYS A 114 21.45 10.18 9.20
C LYS A 114 20.84 9.67 7.90
N PHE A 115 20.40 10.57 7.02
CA PHE A 115 19.86 10.22 5.72
C PHE A 115 20.90 9.53 4.83
N LEU A 116 22.13 10.06 4.78
CA LEU A 116 23.23 9.49 3.99
C LEU A 116 23.71 8.13 4.54
N GLN A 117 23.64 7.92 5.85
CA GLN A 117 23.94 6.63 6.47
C GLN A 117 22.88 5.56 6.13
N PHE A 118 21.63 5.97 5.94
CA PHE A 118 20.53 5.07 5.62
C PHE A 118 20.50 4.71 4.12
N LYS A 119 20.67 3.42 3.81
CA LYS A 119 20.56 2.93 2.44
C LYS A 119 19.13 2.41 2.19
N PRO A 120 18.32 3.10 1.36
CA PRO A 120 16.98 2.62 1.06
C PRO A 120 17.02 1.30 0.28
N GLY A 121 15.99 0.46 0.47
CA GLY A 121 15.84 -0.78 -0.28
C GLY A 121 15.69 -0.52 -1.78
N ALA A 122 16.26 -1.41 -2.60
CA ALA A 122 16.19 -1.26 -4.05
C ALA A 122 14.76 -1.47 -4.57
N ARG A 123 14.23 -0.49 -5.29
CA ARG A 123 12.93 -0.61 -5.99
C ARG A 123 12.97 -1.62 -7.13
N ILE A 124 14.13 -1.78 -7.77
CA ILE A 124 14.40 -2.74 -8.84
C ILE A 124 15.14 -3.92 -8.22
N THR A 125 14.53 -5.09 -8.25
CA THR A 125 15.09 -6.30 -7.64
C THR A 125 15.99 -7.06 -8.62
N GLU A 126 16.72 -8.06 -8.12
CA GLU A 126 17.48 -8.97 -9.00
C GLU A 126 16.59 -9.75 -9.97
N ALA A 127 15.37 -10.08 -9.54
CA ALA A 127 14.39 -10.76 -10.37
C ALA A 127 13.95 -9.91 -11.58
N ASP A 128 13.92 -8.58 -11.43
CA ASP A 128 13.66 -7.67 -12.55
C ASP A 128 14.82 -7.65 -13.54
N LYS A 129 16.06 -7.72 -13.05
CA LYS A 129 17.27 -7.76 -13.90
C LYS A 129 17.39 -9.09 -14.66
N LYS A 130 17.10 -10.21 -13.99
CA LYS A 130 17.14 -11.56 -14.58
C LYS A 130 15.89 -11.90 -15.39
N ASN A 131 14.80 -11.14 -15.24
CA ASN A 131 13.48 -11.40 -15.80
C ASN A 131 12.90 -12.75 -15.33
N ASP A 132 13.10 -13.07 -14.06
CA ASP A 132 12.68 -14.33 -13.44
C ASP A 132 11.17 -14.30 -13.14
N ARG A 133 10.37 -14.87 -14.04
CA ARG A 133 8.90 -14.79 -13.99
C ARG A 133 8.24 -15.64 -12.90
N THR A 134 8.99 -16.57 -12.31
CA THR A 134 8.55 -17.48 -11.23
C THR A 134 8.59 -16.83 -9.86
N SER A 135 9.41 -15.79 -9.67
CA SER A 135 9.55 -15.11 -8.39
C SER A 135 8.42 -14.09 -8.15
N LEU A 136 8.03 -13.91 -6.88
CA LEU A 136 7.06 -12.88 -6.46
C LEU A 136 7.70 -11.50 -6.32
N HIS A 137 9.01 -11.44 -6.08
CA HIS A 137 9.76 -10.20 -5.85
C HIS A 137 10.13 -9.48 -7.15
N ARG A 138 9.34 -9.61 -8.22
CA ARG A 138 9.50 -8.89 -9.48
C ARG A 138 8.42 -7.84 -9.65
N LYS A 139 8.72 -6.73 -10.34
CA LYS A 139 7.77 -5.66 -10.69
C LYS A 139 6.92 -5.23 -9.51
N LEU A 140 7.58 -4.75 -8.45
CA LEU A 140 6.93 -4.35 -7.21
C LEU A 140 5.90 -3.23 -7.40
N ASP A 141 6.06 -2.44 -8.46
CA ASP A 141 5.21 -1.33 -8.90
C ASP A 141 3.86 -1.75 -9.53
N ARG A 142 3.70 -3.04 -9.89
CA ARG A 142 2.52 -3.54 -10.63
C ARG A 142 1.87 -4.74 -9.97
N ASN A 143 0.57 -4.89 -10.25
CA ASN A 143 -0.15 -6.09 -9.85
C ASN A 143 0.35 -7.29 -10.68
N LEU A 144 0.57 -8.41 -10.01
CA LEU A 144 0.92 -9.68 -10.66
C LEU A 144 -0.27 -10.64 -10.58
N VAL A 145 -0.47 -11.42 -11.63
CA VAL A 145 -1.46 -12.49 -11.70
C VAL A 145 -0.72 -13.82 -11.79
N LEU A 146 -1.20 -14.82 -11.04
CA LEU A 146 -0.68 -16.18 -11.11
C LEU A 146 -1.13 -16.88 -12.41
N LEU A 147 -0.19 -17.52 -13.09
CA LEU A 147 -0.45 -18.39 -14.24
C LEU A 147 0.23 -19.73 -14.00
N VAL A 148 -0.47 -20.80 -14.34
CA VAL A 148 0.00 -22.18 -14.23
C VAL A 148 0.03 -22.80 -15.62
N LYS A 149 1.03 -23.65 -15.86
CA LYS A 149 1.18 -24.38 -17.12
C LYS A 149 0.53 -25.76 -16.95
N GLU A 150 -0.61 -25.96 -17.58
CA GLU A 150 -1.35 -27.24 -17.54
C GLU A 150 -1.18 -27.99 -18.87
N LYS A 151 -1.16 -29.32 -18.80
CA LYS A 151 -1.13 -30.19 -19.99
C LYS A 151 -2.55 -30.59 -20.34
N LEU A 152 -3.08 -30.06 -21.45
CA LEU A 152 -4.37 -30.46 -21.99
C LEU A 152 -4.12 -31.36 -23.21
N GLY A 153 -4.23 -32.68 -22.99
CA GLY A 153 -3.82 -33.68 -23.97
C GLY A 153 -2.31 -33.60 -24.22
N ASP A 154 -1.91 -33.45 -25.48
CA ASP A 154 -0.50 -33.37 -25.89
C ASP A 154 0.06 -31.94 -25.92
N GLN A 155 -0.75 -30.92 -25.57
CA GLN A 155 -0.36 -29.51 -25.62
C GLN A 155 -0.24 -28.91 -24.22
N ASP A 156 0.83 -28.14 -24.04
CA ASP A 156 1.08 -27.35 -22.86
C ASP A 156 0.45 -25.95 -23.00
N VAL A 157 -0.54 -25.61 -22.18
CA VAL A 157 -1.25 -24.33 -22.24
C VAL A 157 -1.08 -23.57 -20.93
N TRP A 158 -0.86 -22.26 -21.02
CA TRP A 158 -0.85 -21.37 -19.85
C TRP A 158 -2.27 -20.94 -19.51
N MET A 159 -2.73 -21.28 -18.32
CA MET A 159 -4.07 -20.95 -17.85
C MET A 159 -4.03 -20.45 -16.41
N LEU A 160 -5.18 -19.93 -15.95
CA LEU A 160 -5.39 -19.71 -14.54
C LEU A 160 -5.55 -21.07 -13.84
N PRO A 161 -5.15 -21.17 -12.56
CA PRO A 161 -5.52 -22.32 -11.73
C PRO A 161 -7.01 -22.59 -11.82
N GLN A 162 -7.38 -23.82 -12.17
CA GLN A 162 -8.78 -24.24 -12.25
C GLN A 162 -8.97 -25.65 -11.72
N ALA A 163 -10.14 -25.92 -11.15
CA ALA A 163 -10.54 -27.27 -10.76
C ALA A 163 -11.98 -27.55 -11.16
N GLU A 164 -12.27 -28.83 -11.41
CA GLU A 164 -13.63 -29.30 -11.63
C GLU A 164 -14.45 -29.16 -10.34
N TRP A 165 -15.67 -28.63 -10.50
CA TRP A 165 -16.63 -28.48 -9.42
C TRP A 165 -17.18 -29.83 -8.99
N GLN A 166 -17.35 -30.04 -7.69
CA GLN A 166 -17.87 -31.27 -7.10
C GLN A 166 -19.26 -31.04 -6.48
N PRO A 167 -20.20 -31.99 -6.63
CA PRO A 167 -21.51 -31.90 -6.00
C PRO A 167 -21.40 -31.78 -4.48
N GLY A 168 -21.99 -30.74 -3.91
CA GLY A 168 -21.93 -30.44 -2.47
C GLY A 168 -20.99 -29.30 -2.08
N GLU A 169 -20.21 -28.76 -3.02
CA GLU A 169 -19.37 -27.56 -2.81
C GLU A 169 -20.00 -26.31 -3.43
N THR A 170 -19.64 -25.11 -2.93
CA THR A 170 -19.92 -23.85 -3.63
C THR A 170 -18.83 -23.59 -4.68
N LEU A 171 -19.14 -22.82 -5.74
CA LEU A 171 -18.12 -22.42 -6.73
C LEU A 171 -16.92 -21.68 -6.09
N ARG A 172 -17.18 -20.90 -5.03
CA ARG A 172 -16.14 -20.28 -4.22
C ARG A 172 -15.32 -21.32 -3.45
N GLY A 173 -15.96 -22.32 -2.86
CA GLY A 173 -15.27 -23.42 -2.18
C GLY A 173 -14.36 -24.21 -3.13
N THR A 174 -14.80 -24.43 -4.37
CA THR A 174 -13.94 -25.03 -5.41
C THR A 174 -12.71 -24.16 -5.70
N ALA A 175 -12.87 -22.83 -5.77
CA ALA A 175 -11.75 -21.91 -5.87
C ALA A 175 -10.79 -22.00 -4.65
N GLU A 176 -11.31 -22.03 -3.43
CA GLU A 176 -10.48 -22.20 -2.23
C GLU A 176 -9.72 -23.55 -2.23
N ARG A 177 -10.35 -24.63 -2.71
CA ARG A 177 -9.72 -25.93 -2.93
C ARG A 177 -8.61 -25.88 -3.98
N THR A 178 -8.78 -25.13 -5.07
CA THR A 178 -7.71 -24.96 -6.07
C THR A 178 -6.46 -24.34 -5.43
N LEU A 179 -6.64 -23.33 -4.57
CA LEU A 179 -5.52 -22.68 -3.87
C LEU A 179 -4.82 -23.65 -2.92
N ALA A 180 -5.58 -24.47 -2.17
CA ALA A 180 -5.01 -25.50 -1.29
C ALA A 180 -4.30 -26.63 -2.04
N THR A 181 -4.63 -26.86 -3.31
CA THR A 181 -3.95 -27.86 -4.15
C THR A 181 -2.61 -27.34 -4.69
N LEU A 182 -2.48 -26.01 -4.79
CA LEU A 182 -1.27 -25.34 -5.29
C LEU A 182 -0.26 -24.97 -4.20
N SER A 183 -0.67 -25.00 -2.93
CA SER A 183 0.20 -24.76 -1.76
C SER A 183 1.00 -26.00 -1.40
#